data_AF-A0A085FHD6-F1
#
_entry.id   AF-A0A085FHD6-F1
#
_cell.length_a   1.000
_cell.length_b   1.000
_cell.length_c   1.000
_cell.angle_alpha   90.00
_cell.angle_beta   90.00
_cell.angle_gamma   90.00
#
_symmetry.space_group_name_H-M   'P 1'
#
loop_
_entity.id
_entity.type
_entity.pdbx_description
1 polymer ?
#
loop_
_entity_poly.entity_id
_entity_poly.type
_entity_poly.pdbx_seq_one_letter_code
_entity_poly.pdbx_strand_id
1 'polypeptide(L)' 'MPLQRYGRSDEIAGTIAFLAPDDAGYITGQNICVDGGTTRGI' A
#
# COMPACT_ATOMS: atom_id res chain seq x y z
N MET A 1 5.67 -14.30 4.24
CA MET A 1 4.38 -13.75 4.71
C MET A 1 4.53 -13.21 6.14
N PRO A 2 5.09 -12.02 6.37
CA PRO A 2 5.25 -11.42 7.71
C PRO A 2 3.93 -11.27 8.46
N LEU A 3 2.84 -10.92 7.77
CA LEU A 3 1.50 -10.87 8.37
C LEU A 3 0.78 -12.23 8.46
N GLN A 4 1.33 -13.32 7.89
CA GLN A 4 0.79 -14.69 7.95
C GLN A 4 -0.71 -14.81 7.60
N ARG A 5 -1.27 -13.88 6.82
CA ARG A 5 -2.65 -13.87 6.36
C ARG A 5 -2.79 -13.17 5.03
N TYR A 6 -3.90 -13.44 4.34
CA TYR A 6 -4.28 -12.65 3.17
C TYR A 6 -4.70 -11.24 3.58
N GLY A 7 -4.31 -10.27 2.75
CA GLY A 7 -4.82 -8.91 2.81
C GLY A 7 -6.30 -8.87 2.42
N ARG A 8 -7.03 -7.90 2.95
CA ARG A 8 -8.41 -7.59 2.58
C ARG A 8 -8.42 -6.39 1.62
N SER A 9 -9.44 -6.33 0.76
CA SER A 9 -9.62 -5.22 -0.17
C SER A 9 -9.67 -3.86 0.54
N ASP A 10 -10.23 -3.82 1.75
CA ASP A 10 -10.31 -2.61 2.59
C ASP A 10 -8.93 -2.06 2.98
N GLU A 11 -7.93 -2.94 3.12
CA GLU A 11 -6.57 -2.53 3.49
C GLU A 11 -5.87 -1.83 2.33
N ILE A 12 -6.14 -2.27 1.09
CA ILE A 12 -5.67 -1.59 -0.13
C ILE A 12 -6.44 -0.28 -0.32
N ALA A 13 -7.76 -0.29 -0.12
CA ALA A 13 -8.60 0.90 -0.22
C ALA A 13 -8.15 2.00 0.75
N GLY A 14 -7.72 1.65 1.96
CA GLY A 14 -7.14 2.59 2.91
C GLY A 14 -5.88 3.30 2.37
N THR A 15 -4.97 2.56 1.72
CA THR A 15 -3.80 3.17 1.06
C THR A 15 -4.21 4.08 -0.10
N ILE A 16 -5.18 3.66 -0.91
CA ILE A 16 -5.69 4.49 -2.01
C ILE A 16 -6.31 5.79 -1.46
N ALA A 17 -7.13 5.69 -0.42
CA ALA A 17 -7.77 6.84 0.21
C ALA A 17 -6.77 7.82 0.83
N PHE A 18 -5.60 7.34 1.25
CA PHE A 18 -4.49 8.19 1.71
C PHE A 18 -3.76 8.89 0.54
N LEU A 19 -3.63 8.24 -0.61
CA LEU A 19 -2.91 8.77 -1.77
C LEU A 19 -3.77 9.62 -2.73
N ALA A 20 -5.09 9.49 -2.64
CA ALA A 20 -6.03 10.17 -3.52
C ALA A 20 -6.18 11.69 -3.30
N PRO A 21 -6.12 12.24 -2.07
CA PRO A 21 -6.30 13.67 -1.87
C PRO A 21 -5.09 14.50 -2.30
N ASP A 22 -5.29 15.82 -2.49
CA ASP A 22 -4.27 16.74 -3.02
C ASP A 22 -3.01 16.87 -2.12
N ASP A 23 -3.14 16.55 -0.84
CA ASP A 23 -2.04 16.57 0.13
C ASP A 23 -0.97 15.51 -0.15
N ALA A 24 -1.34 14.41 -0.81
CA ALA A 24 -0.42 13.39 -1.29
C ALA A 24 0.26 13.77 -2.62
N GLY A 25 -0.01 14.95 -3.18
CA GLY A 25 0.47 15.36 -4.52
C GLY A 25 1.98 15.37 -4.73
N TYR A 26 2.77 15.35 -3.66
CA TYR A 26 4.23 15.23 -3.73
C TYR A 26 4.73 13.78 -3.86
N ILE A 27 3.84 12.79 -3.66
CA ILE A 27 4.14 11.36 -3.81
C ILE A 27 3.79 10.96 -5.24
N THR A 28 4.79 10.98 -6.12
CA THR A 28 4.64 10.62 -7.53
C THR A 28 5.78 9.73 -8.01
N GLY A 29 5.49 8.89 -9.02
CA GLY A 29 6.46 7.95 -9.60
C GLY A 29 6.90 6.81 -8.67
N GLN A 30 6.22 6.62 -7.54
CA GLN A 30 6.54 5.58 -6.57
C GLN A 30 5.72 4.31 -6.82
N ASN A 31 6.35 3.14 -6.61
CA ASN A 31 5.63 1.87 -6.52
C ASN A 31 5.47 1.50 -5.04
N ILE A 32 4.24 1.58 -4.52
CA ILE A 32 3.94 1.32 -3.11
C ILE A 32 3.44 -0.11 -2.97
N CYS A 33 4.26 -0.96 -2.34
CA CYS A 33 3.92 -2.36 -2.09
C CYS A 33 3.04 -2.49 -0.84
N VAL A 34 1.81 -2.99 -1.00
CA VAL A 34 0.84 -3.23 0.08
C VAL A 34 0.45 -4.71 0.07
N ASP A 35 1.28 -5.56 0.66
CA ASP A 35 1.12 -7.02 0.57
C ASP A 35 1.33 -7.77 1.90
N GLY A 36 1.30 -7.03 3.02
CA GLY A 36 1.57 -7.58 4.34
C GLY A 36 3.02 -8.05 4.55
N GLY A 37 3.96 -7.51 3.76
CA GLY A 37 5.40 -7.80 3.79
C GLY A 37 5.79 -9.08 3.05
N THR A 38 4.89 -9.61 2.22
CA THR A 38 5.11 -10.87 1.49
C THR A 38 6.30 -10.76 0.55
N THR A 39 6.45 -9.59 -0.07
CA THR A 39 7.62 -9.17 -0.83
C THR A 39 8.68 -8.70 0.17
N ARG A 40 9.70 -9.53 0.37
CA ARG A 40 10.97 -9.09 0.97
C ARG A 40 11.66 -8.29 -0.14
N GLY A 41 11.91 -7.00 0.11
CA GLY A 41 12.36 -6.05 -0.91
C GLY A 41 13.57 -6.52 -1.74
N ILE A 42 13.71 -5.89 -2.92
CA ILE A 42 14.91 -5.93 -3.76
C ILE A 42 16.19 -5.61 -2.97
#